data_AF-A0A3B9YJV5-F1
#
_entry.id   AF-A0A3B9YJV5-F1
#
_cell.length_a   1.000
_cell.length_b   1.000
_cell.length_c   1.000
_cell.angle_alpha   90.00
_cell.angle_beta   90.00
_cell.angle_gamma   90.00
#
_symmetry.space_group_name_H-M   'P 1'
#
loop_
_entity.id
_entity.type
_entity.pdbx_description
1 polymer ?
#
loop_
_entity_poly.entity_id
_entity_poly.type
_entity_poly.pdbx_seq_one_letter_code
_entity_poly.pdbx_strand_id
1 'polypeptide(L)'
;MRHLGKAVLVLIVLGAAYGVMAQQEPKAPPVEELRLAPPKAPAHVQRDLNTASALAKDLHEVVVFLEQGKVYFKEYQTGNHTPEENAQFLRFLEVHEKEQAIAKKEAEALKRWVFEKSGLED
;
A
#
# COMPACT_ATOMS: atom_id res chain seq x y z
N MET A 1 -18.20 -2.35 74.34
CA MET A 1 -16.94 -2.24 75.10
C MET A 1 -16.08 -3.45 74.76
N ARG A 2 -14.87 -3.26 74.21
CA ARG A 2 -13.57 -3.64 74.81
C ARG A 2 -13.44 -5.16 75.05
N HIS A 3 -12.44 -5.94 74.62
CA HIS A 3 -11.07 -5.77 74.12
C HIS A 3 -10.65 -7.15 73.54
N LEU A 4 -9.96 -7.22 72.39
CA LEU A 4 -8.54 -7.63 72.25
C LEU A 4 -8.15 -9.02 72.81
N GLY A 5 -7.59 -9.88 71.96
CA GLY A 5 -6.84 -11.06 72.42
C GLY A 5 -6.31 -11.95 71.29
N LYS A 6 -5.13 -11.61 70.77
CA LYS A 6 -4.33 -12.35 69.77
C LYS A 6 -3.98 -13.78 70.24
N ALA A 7 -3.97 -14.76 69.33
CA ALA A 7 -2.87 -15.72 69.19
C ALA A 7 -2.99 -16.51 67.88
N VAL A 8 -1.86 -16.55 67.18
CA VAL A 8 -1.61 -17.14 65.87
C VAL A 8 -1.29 -18.62 66.03
N LEU A 9 -1.80 -19.49 65.15
CA LEU A 9 -0.97 -20.56 64.59
C LEU A 9 -1.49 -21.03 63.23
N VAL A 10 -0.54 -21.07 62.29
CA VAL A 10 -0.64 -21.43 60.87
C VAL A 10 -0.65 -22.95 60.72
N LEU A 11 -1.46 -23.49 59.81
CA LEU A 11 -1.08 -24.63 58.94
C LEU A 11 -2.11 -24.89 57.82
N ILE A 12 -1.74 -24.40 56.64
CA ILE A 12 -1.84 -24.97 55.28
C ILE A 12 -2.61 -26.31 55.17
N VAL A 13 -3.53 -26.41 54.19
CA VAL A 13 -3.52 -27.45 53.11
C VAL A 13 -4.75 -27.30 52.20
N LEU A 14 -4.44 -27.11 50.91
CA LEU A 14 -5.13 -27.47 49.65
C LEU A 14 -6.67 -27.57 49.59
N GLY A 15 -7.26 -26.91 48.58
CA GLY A 15 -8.61 -27.25 48.12
C GLY A 15 -9.08 -26.47 46.88
N ALA A 16 -8.76 -27.00 45.70
CA ALA A 16 -9.48 -26.86 44.43
C ALA A 16 -9.74 -25.44 43.88
N ALA A 17 -8.86 -25.03 42.96
CA ALA A 17 -9.18 -24.08 41.91
C ALA A 17 -10.33 -24.63 41.05
N TYR A 18 -11.53 -24.08 41.19
CA TYR A 18 -12.55 -24.18 40.15
C TYR A 18 -12.21 -23.18 39.05
N GLY A 19 -11.55 -23.70 38.01
CA GLY A 19 -11.29 -22.96 36.79
C GLY A 19 -12.60 -22.61 36.10
N VAL A 20 -12.90 -21.31 36.02
CA VAL A 20 -13.86 -20.75 35.08
C VAL A 20 -13.27 -20.96 33.69
N MET A 21 -13.78 -21.96 32.97
CA MET A 21 -13.49 -22.14 31.55
C MET A 21 -14.23 -21.03 30.79
N ALA A 22 -13.52 -19.94 30.53
CA ALA A 22 -13.92 -18.95 29.55
C ALA A 22 -13.90 -19.64 28.17
N GLN A 23 -15.08 -19.99 27.68
CA GLN A 23 -15.28 -20.42 26.30
C GLN A 23 -14.97 -19.21 25.40
N GLN A 24 -13.73 -19.14 24.90
CA GLN A 24 -13.36 -18.20 23.84
C GLN A 24 -14.26 -18.49 22.65
N GLU A 25 -15.18 -17.57 22.34
CA GLU A 25 -15.85 -17.55 21.05
C GLU A 25 -14.78 -17.58 19.95
N PRO A 26 -14.92 -18.44 18.93
CA PRO A 26 -13.99 -18.45 17.81
C PRO A 26 -14.03 -17.08 17.14
N LYS A 27 -12.99 -16.27 17.38
CA LYS A 27 -12.74 -15.01 16.70
C LYS A 27 -12.68 -15.31 15.21
N ALA A 28 -13.78 -15.04 14.50
CA ALA A 28 -13.80 -15.13 13.05
C ALA A 28 -12.59 -14.37 12.51
N PRO A 29 -11.84 -14.93 11.54
CA PRO A 29 -10.76 -14.19 10.90
C PRO A 29 -11.34 -12.86 10.39
N PRO A 30 -10.62 -11.73 10.56
CA PRO A 30 -11.06 -10.48 9.96
C PRO A 30 -11.30 -10.76 8.49
N VAL A 31 -12.51 -10.50 8.00
CA VAL A 31 -12.76 -10.44 6.57
C VAL A 31 -11.84 -9.33 6.09
N GLU A 32 -10.73 -9.71 5.45
CA GLU A 32 -9.82 -8.78 4.82
C GLU A 32 -10.62 -8.21 3.64
N GLU A 33 -11.39 -7.16 3.91
CA GLU A 33 -11.96 -6.32 2.87
C GLU A 33 -10.82 -6.03 1.91
N LEU A 34 -11.00 -6.42 0.64
CA LEU A 34 -10.08 -6.12 -0.45
C LEU A 34 -9.93 -4.61 -0.51
N ARG A 35 -9.02 -4.06 0.29
CA ARG A 35 -8.74 -2.63 0.35
C ARG A 35 -8.13 -2.28 -0.99
N LEU A 36 -8.79 -1.34 -1.67
CA LEU A 36 -8.35 -0.82 -2.95
C LEU A 36 -6.95 -0.22 -2.78
N ALA A 37 -5.92 -0.96 -3.20
CA ALA A 37 -4.54 -0.53 -3.04
C ALA A 37 -4.11 0.32 -4.24
N PRO A 38 -3.45 1.47 -4.02
CA PRO A 38 -2.93 2.27 -5.13
C PRO A 38 -1.85 1.49 -5.90
N PRO A 39 -1.75 1.68 -7.22
CA PRO A 39 -0.70 1.04 -8.01
C PRO A 39 0.68 1.51 -7.54
N LYS A 40 1.66 0.60 -7.64
CA LYS A 40 3.02 0.89 -7.22
C LYS A 40 3.68 1.85 -8.20
N ALA A 41 4.17 2.98 -7.69
CA ALA A 41 4.92 3.94 -8.49
C ALA A 41 6.16 3.28 -9.14
N PRO A 42 6.53 3.68 -10.37
CA PRO A 42 7.74 3.22 -11.02
C PRO A 42 8.95 3.55 -10.15
N ALA A 43 9.89 2.61 -10.06
CA ALA A 43 11.04 2.76 -9.18
C ALA A 43 12.08 3.74 -9.71
N HIS A 44 11.97 4.15 -10.99
CA HIS A 44 13.01 4.80 -11.80
C HIS A 44 14.39 4.37 -11.33
N VAL A 45 14.75 3.13 -11.62
CA VAL A 45 16.10 2.66 -11.28
C VAL A 45 17.05 3.64 -11.95
N GLN A 46 17.93 4.30 -11.17
CA GLN A 46 18.98 5.21 -11.64
C GLN A 46 19.89 4.48 -12.63
N ARG A 47 19.38 4.31 -13.84
CA ARG A 47 20.02 3.66 -14.96
C ARG A 47 20.43 4.77 -15.88
N ASP A 48 21.59 4.61 -16.50
CA ASP A 48 21.97 5.44 -17.63
C ASP A 48 20.89 5.31 -18.71
N LEU A 49 19.96 6.27 -18.77
CA LEU A 49 18.94 6.41 -19.80
C LEU A 49 19.55 6.88 -21.14
N ASN A 50 20.84 6.58 -21.34
CA ASN A 50 21.64 6.96 -22.50
C ASN A 50 21.44 6.01 -23.69
N THR A 51 20.53 5.04 -23.59
CA THR A 51 20.22 4.05 -24.63
C THR A 51 18.71 3.95 -24.89
N ALA A 52 18.31 3.67 -26.14
CA ALA A 52 16.91 3.70 -26.54
C ALA A 52 16.12 2.63 -25.81
N SER A 53 16.74 1.48 -25.63
CA SER A 53 16.19 0.35 -24.88
C SER A 53 16.02 0.65 -23.40
N ALA A 54 16.94 1.40 -22.78
CA ALA A 54 16.79 1.80 -21.37
C ALA A 54 15.63 2.78 -21.20
N LEU A 55 15.54 3.79 -22.07
CA LEU A 55 14.45 4.76 -22.07
C LEU A 55 13.09 4.10 -22.36
N ALA A 56 13.03 3.20 -23.35
CA ALA A 56 11.80 2.47 -23.66
C ALA A 56 11.34 1.57 -22.52
N LYS A 57 12.28 0.98 -21.77
CA LYS A 57 11.96 0.15 -20.60
C LYS A 57 11.43 0.99 -19.44
N ASP A 58 12.04 2.14 -19.15
CA ASP A 58 11.55 3.04 -18.11
C ASP A 58 10.15 3.55 -18.48
N LEU A 59 9.97 4.03 -19.71
CA LEU A 59 8.69 4.47 -20.23
C LEU A 59 7.63 3.37 -20.16
N HIS A 60 7.98 2.10 -20.38
CA HIS A 60 7.05 0.99 -20.22
C HIS A 60 6.57 0.82 -18.78
N GLU A 61 7.49 0.89 -17.79
CA GLU A 61 7.12 0.83 -16.37
C GLU A 61 6.18 2.00 -16.00
N VAL A 62 6.44 3.19 -16.51
CA VAL A 62 5.58 4.37 -16.31
C VAL A 62 4.20 4.17 -16.95
N VAL A 63 4.14 3.68 -18.20
CA VAL A 63 2.86 3.42 -18.89
C VAL A 63 2.02 2.39 -18.14
N VAL A 64 2.62 1.30 -17.66
CA VAL A 64 1.92 0.29 -16.87
C VAL A 64 1.33 0.90 -15.60
N PHE A 65 2.08 1.74 -14.90
CA PHE A 65 1.58 2.48 -13.73
C PHE A 65 0.39 3.39 -14.08
N LEU A 66 0.48 4.16 -15.18
CA LEU A 66 -0.62 5.03 -15.63
C LEU A 66 -1.87 4.26 -16.05
N GLU A 67 -1.71 3.09 -16.68
CA GLU A 67 -2.83 2.22 -17.07
C GLU A 67 -3.54 1.63 -15.85
N GLN A 68 -2.77 1.11 -14.88
CA GLN A 68 -3.31 0.64 -13.61
C GLN A 68 -3.97 1.79 -12.83
N GLY A 69 -3.41 3.01 -12.93
CA GLY A 69 -3.98 4.22 -12.34
C GLY A 69 -5.38 4.55 -12.84
N LYS A 70 -5.69 4.31 -14.12
CA LYS A 70 -7.05 4.50 -14.67
C LYS A 70 -8.06 3.53 -14.07
N VAL A 71 -7.65 2.27 -13.86
CA VAL A 71 -8.50 1.26 -13.23
C VAL A 71 -8.74 1.62 -11.77
N TYR A 72 -7.67 1.92 -11.03
CA TYR A 72 -7.74 2.35 -9.63
C TYR A 72 -8.62 3.59 -9.44
N PHE A 73 -8.48 4.61 -10.31
CA PHE A 73 -9.32 5.80 -10.29
C PHE A 73 -10.80 5.47 -10.47
N LYS A 74 -11.14 4.61 -11.43
CA LYS A 74 -12.53 4.20 -11.68
C LYS A 74 -13.11 3.44 -10.49
N GLU A 75 -12.35 2.52 -9.91
CA GLU A 75 -12.78 1.75 -8.73
C GLU A 75 -12.97 2.68 -7.52
N TYR A 76 -12.05 3.61 -7.31
CA TYR A 76 -12.17 4.64 -6.29
C TYR A 76 -13.42 5.53 -6.48
N GLN A 77 -13.88 5.80 -7.71
CA GLN A 77 -15.12 6.58 -7.89
C GLN A 77 -16.40 5.89 -7.39
N THR A 78 -16.38 4.57 -7.17
CA THR A 78 -17.58 3.77 -6.91
C THR A 78 -17.84 3.45 -5.43
N GLY A 79 -17.03 4.00 -4.51
CA GLY A 79 -17.08 3.67 -3.09
C GLY A 79 -17.27 4.86 -2.14
N ASN A 80 -17.63 4.55 -0.89
CA ASN A 80 -17.46 5.46 0.23
C ASN A 80 -16.08 5.19 0.85
N HIS A 81 -15.27 6.24 1.00
CA HIS A 81 -13.88 6.12 1.43
C HIS A 81 -13.65 6.75 2.79
N THR A 82 -12.80 6.11 3.56
CA THR A 82 -12.26 6.65 4.80
C THR A 82 -11.34 7.85 4.53
N PRO A 83 -11.14 8.75 5.51
CA PRO A 83 -10.15 9.83 5.39
C PRO A 83 -8.74 9.34 5.05
N GLU A 84 -8.35 8.17 5.55
CA GLU A 84 -7.07 7.53 5.27
C GLU A 84 -6.94 7.10 3.80
N GLU A 85 -7.99 6.51 3.24
CA GLU A 85 -8.06 6.16 1.81
C GLU A 85 -8.04 7.41 0.92
N ASN A 86 -8.71 8.49 1.33
CA ASN A 86 -8.65 9.78 0.63
C ASN A 86 -7.21 10.33 0.60
N ALA A 87 -6.49 10.27 1.72
CA ALA A 87 -5.10 10.70 1.78
C ALA A 87 -4.17 9.82 0.93
N GLN A 88 -4.45 8.52 0.79
CA GLN A 88 -3.72 7.65 -0.12
C GLN A 88 -4.03 7.98 -1.59
N PHE A 89 -5.29 8.21 -1.90
CA PHE A 89 -5.73 8.57 -3.26
C PHE A 89 -5.14 9.90 -3.72
N LEU A 90 -5.12 10.94 -2.87
CA LEU A 90 -4.49 12.22 -3.19
C LEU A 90 -2.99 12.06 -3.49
N ARG A 91 -2.27 11.27 -2.68
CA ARG A 91 -0.86 10.95 -2.95
C ARG A 91 -0.68 10.19 -4.25
N PHE A 92 -1.59 9.28 -4.57
CA PHE A 92 -1.60 8.61 -5.86
C PHE A 92 -1.77 9.61 -7.01
N LEU A 93 -2.70 10.57 -6.90
CA LEU A 93 -2.92 11.59 -7.94
C LEU A 93 -1.67 12.45 -8.16
N GLU A 94 -1.02 12.91 -7.09
CA GLU A 94 0.23 13.69 -7.18
C GLU A 94 1.34 12.94 -7.93
N VAL A 95 1.52 11.65 -7.61
CA VAL A 95 2.48 10.79 -8.30
C VAL A 95 2.05 10.55 -9.74
N HIS A 96 0.77 10.25 -9.98
CA HIS A 96 0.22 10.01 -11.32
C HIS A 96 0.42 11.20 -12.26
N GLU A 97 0.18 12.42 -11.80
CA GLU A 97 0.42 13.64 -12.60
C GLU A 97 1.91 13.83 -12.93
N LYS A 98 2.78 13.61 -11.94
CA LYS A 98 4.24 13.68 -12.14
C LYS A 98 4.71 12.66 -13.18
N GLU A 99 4.28 11.41 -13.03
CA GLU A 99 4.62 10.31 -13.95
C GLU A 99 4.09 10.56 -15.36
N GLN A 100 2.90 11.15 -15.49
CA GLN A 100 2.36 11.53 -16.80
C GLN A 100 3.23 12.58 -17.49
N ALA A 101 3.79 13.54 -16.75
CA ALA A 101 4.70 14.53 -17.30
C ALA A 101 6.04 13.91 -17.73
N ILE A 102 6.56 12.93 -16.97
CA ILE A 102 7.76 12.17 -17.32
C ILE A 102 7.52 11.35 -18.60
N ALA A 103 6.44 10.56 -18.65
CA ALA A 103 6.09 9.75 -19.81
C ALA A 103 6.02 10.56 -21.10
N LYS A 104 5.44 11.77 -21.07
CA LYS A 104 5.40 12.66 -22.23
C LYS A 104 6.79 13.04 -22.73
N LYS A 105 7.67 13.46 -21.81
CA LYS A 105 9.05 13.85 -22.14
C LYS A 105 9.86 12.67 -22.71
N GLU A 106 9.74 11.51 -22.09
CA GLU A 106 10.46 10.30 -22.53
C GLU A 106 9.94 9.77 -23.87
N ALA A 107 8.62 9.81 -24.09
CA ALA A 107 8.03 9.45 -25.36
C ALA A 107 8.48 10.40 -26.49
N GLU A 108 8.56 11.70 -26.23
CA GLU A 108 9.10 12.68 -27.19
C GLU A 108 10.58 12.44 -27.49
N ALA A 109 11.39 12.17 -26.45
CA ALA A 109 12.81 11.85 -26.62
C ALA A 109 13.00 10.57 -27.44
N LEU A 110 12.25 9.51 -27.13
CA LEU A 110 12.29 8.25 -27.88
C LEU A 110 11.84 8.44 -29.32
N LYS A 111 10.75 9.20 -29.54
CA LYS A 111 10.27 9.56 -30.88
C LYS A 111 11.38 10.22 -31.68
N ARG A 112 11.98 11.28 -31.15
CA ARG A 112 13.07 12.03 -31.81
C ARG A 112 14.22 11.12 -32.19
N TRP A 113 14.58 10.20 -31.30
CA TRP A 113 15.68 9.28 -31.55
C TRP A 113 15.37 8.23 -32.61
N VAL A 114 14.13 7.73 -32.65
CA VAL A 114 13.65 6.86 -33.74
C VAL A 114 13.69 7.60 -35.07
N PHE A 115 13.27 8.87 -35.13
CA PHE A 115 13.38 9.69 -36.35
C PHE A 115 14.84 9.87 -36.80
N GLU A 116 15.72 10.30 -35.89
CA GLU A 116 17.15 10.48 -36.18
C GLU A 116 17.84 9.19 -36.68
N LYS A 117 17.44 8.03 -36.15
CA LYS A 117 18.03 6.73 -36.53
C LYS A 117 17.38 6.09 -37.74
N SER A 118 16.11 6.38 -38.01
CA SER A 118 15.40 5.83 -39.17
C SER A 118 15.70 6.58 -40.47
N GLY A 119 16.31 7.77 -40.40
CA GLY A 119 16.58 8.60 -41.58
C GLY A 119 15.30 9.05 -42.29
N LEU A 120 14.15 8.92 -41.63
CA LEU A 120 12.87 9.42 -42.10
C LEU A 120 12.83 10.92 -41.79
N GLU A 121 13.17 11.74 -42.79
CA GLU A 121 12.87 13.17 -42.75
C GLU A 121 11.34 13.36 -42.78
N ASP A 122 10.84 14.33 -42.01
CA ASP A 122 9.39 14.65 -41.84
C ASP A 122 8.65 14.91 -43.17
#